data_AF-A0A660MEJ0-F1
#
_entry.id   AF-A0A660MEJ0-F1
#
_cell.length_a   1.000
_cell.length_b   1.000
_cell.length_c   1.000
_cell.angle_alpha   90.00
_cell.angle_beta   90.00
_cell.angle_gamma   90.00
#
_symmetry.space_group_name_H-M   'P 1'
#
loop_
_entity.id
_entity.type
_entity.pdbx_description
1 polymer ?
#
loop_
_entity_poly.entity_id
_entity_poly.type
_entity_poly.pdbx_seq_one_letter_code
_entity_poly.pdbx_strand_id
1 'polypeptide(L)' 'MSHYLFTSESVSEGHPDKIADQISDAVLDAIIAQDKHARVACETL' A
#
# COMPACT_ATOMS: atom_id res chain seq x y z
N MET A 1 3.11 26.87 -28.31
CA MET A 1 2.83 25.75 -27.39
C MET A 1 3.45 26.10 -26.06
N SER A 2 2.69 26.14 -24.96
CA SER A 2 3.27 26.38 -23.62
C SER A 2 4.00 25.12 -23.17
N HIS A 3 5.24 25.27 -22.70
CA HIS A 3 5.95 24.17 -22.04
C HIS A 3 5.31 23.92 -20.67
N TYR A 4 4.87 22.68 -20.45
CA TYR A 4 4.37 22.19 -19.17
C TYR A 4 5.44 21.28 -18.57
N LEU A 5 5.82 21.55 -17.32
CA LEU A 5 6.77 20.74 -16.54
C LEU A 5 6.02 20.05 -15.40
N PHE A 6 6.20 18.73 -15.30
CA PHE A 6 5.62 17.89 -14.26
C PHE A 6 6.73 17.03 -13.64
N THR A 7 6.69 16.86 -12.33
CA THR A 7 7.63 16.02 -11.57
C THR A 7 6.86 15.07 -10.67
N SER A 8 7.38 13.86 -10.52
CA SER A 8 6.85 12.80 -9.66
C SER A 8 8.00 12.17 -8.88
N GLU A 9 7.70 11.59 -7.73
CA GLU A 9 8.64 10.81 -6.92
C GLU A 9 8.10 9.41 -6.63
N SER A 10 8.96 8.55 -6.08
CA SER A 10 8.65 7.21 -5.61
C SER A 10 9.62 6.85 -4.49
N VAL A 11 9.23 5.90 -3.66
CA VAL A 11 10.05 5.38 -2.56
C VAL A 11 10.23 3.88 -2.72
N SER A 12 11.35 3.35 -2.22
CA SER A 12 11.62 1.91 -2.25
C SER A 12 10.70 1.14 -1.31
N GLU A 13 10.59 -0.18 -1.51
CA GLU A 13 9.89 -1.10 -0.61
C GLU A 13 10.36 -1.03 0.86
N GLY A 14 11.60 -0.62 1.10
CA GLY A 14 12.15 -0.44 2.46
C GLY A 14 11.81 0.90 3.13
N HIS A 15 11.06 1.79 2.48
CA HIS A 15 10.59 3.02 3.13
C HIS A 15 9.61 2.66 4.25
N PRO A 16 9.67 3.28 5.45
CA PRO A 16 8.80 2.93 6.58
C PRO A 16 7.31 2.86 6.19
N ASP A 17 6.80 3.86 5.47
CA ASP A 17 5.41 3.87 4.99
C ASP A 17 5.11 2.69 4.05
N LYS A 18 6.05 2.30 3.17
CA LYS A 18 5.85 1.15 2.28
C LYS A 18 5.96 -0.18 3.01
N ILE A 19 6.73 -0.23 4.10
CA ILE A 19 6.75 -1.40 4.98
C ILE A 19 5.41 -1.52 5.71
N ALA A 20 4.87 -0.42 6.21
CA ALA A 20 3.55 -0.38 6.83
C ALA A 20 2.45 -0.83 5.86
N ASP A 21 2.46 -0.31 4.62
CA ASP A 21 1.56 -0.75 3.53
C ASP A 21 1.66 -2.27 3.31
N GLN A 22 2.88 -2.80 3.15
CA GLN A 22 3.11 -4.23 2.90
C GLN A 22 2.63 -5.12 4.06
N ILE A 23 2.80 -4.68 5.31
CA ILE A 23 2.32 -5.44 6.47
C ILE A 23 0.79 -5.44 6.51
N SER A 24 0.15 -4.29 6.31
CA SER A 24 -1.30 -4.18 6.28
C SER A 24 -1.92 -5.01 5.16
N ASP A 25 -1.32 -5.00 3.96
CA ASP A 25 -1.78 -5.80 2.82
C ASP A 25 -1.55 -7.31 3.05
N ALA A 26 -0.44 -7.71 3.66
CA ALA A 26 -0.21 -9.12 3.98
C ALA A 26 -1.28 -9.69 4.93
N VAL A 27 -1.75 -8.88 5.89
CA VAL A 27 -2.87 -9.24 6.77
C VAL A 27 -4.18 -9.37 5.97
N LEU A 28 -4.46 -8.39 5.10
CA LEU A 28 -5.62 -8.42 4.20
C LEU A 28 -5.64 -9.69 3.35
N ASP A 29 -4.52 -10.01 2.70
CA ASP A 29 -4.37 -11.17 1.82
C ASP A 29 -4.62 -12.48 2.56
N ALA A 30 -4.03 -12.63 3.76
CA ALA A 30 -4.21 -13.82 4.57
C ALA A 30 -5.67 -14.04 5.01
N ILE A 31 -6.41 -12.95 5.25
CA ILE A 31 -7.83 -13.01 5.62
C ILE A 31 -8.69 -13.31 4.38
N ILE A 32 -8.47 -12.62 3.26
CA ILE A 32 -9.23 -12.83 2.01
C ILE A 32 -9.04 -14.24 1.45
N ALA A 33 -7.85 -14.83 1.64
CA ALA A 33 -7.57 -16.21 1.26
C ALA A 33 -8.50 -17.22 1.95
N GLN A 34 -8.99 -16.90 3.16
CA GLN A 34 -9.87 -17.75 3.95
C GLN A 34 -11.35 -17.35 3.81
N ASP A 35 -11.63 -16.04 3.77
CA ASP A 35 -12.98 -15.50 3.58
C ASP A 35 -12.95 -14.32 2.59
N LYS A 36 -13.44 -14.58 1.38
CA LYS A 36 -13.53 -13.57 0.31
C LYS A 36 -14.49 -12.41 0.59
N HIS A 37 -15.34 -12.53 1.62
CA HIS A 37 -16.30 -11.50 2.01
C HIS A 37 -15.93 -10.80 3.33
N ALA A 38 -14.75 -11.11 3.87
CA ALA A 38 -14.24 -10.46 5.07
C ALA A 38 -14.11 -8.95 4.90
N ARG A 39 -14.39 -8.21 5.97
CA ARG A 39 -14.18 -6.76 6.05
C ARG A 39 -12.94 -6.50 6.89
N VAL A 40 -11.91 -5.93 6.28
CA VAL A 40 -10.60 -5.69 6.92
C VAL A 40 -10.23 -4.21 6.79
N ALA A 41 -9.78 -3.63 7.90
CA ALA A 41 -9.27 -2.26 8.01
C ALA A 41 -8.05 -2.28 8.94
N CYS A 42 -6.96 -2.88 8.46
CA CYS A 42 -5.71 -3.07 9.22
C CYS A 42 -4.79 -1.87 9.00
N GLU A 43 -4.31 -1.28 10.10
CA GLU A 43 -3.39 -0.14 10.10
C GLU A 43 -2.07 -0.54 10.79
N THR A 44 -0.95 -0.07 10.26
CA THR A 44 0.40 -0.33 10.79
C THR A 44 1.10 1.00 11.06
N LEU A 45 1.73 1.14 12.24
CA LEU A 45 2.42 2.37 12.70
C LEU A 45 3.93 2.30 12.52
#